data_AF-A0A7Y2CH21-F1
#
_entry.id   AF-A0A7Y2CH21-F1
#
_cell.length_a   1.000
_cell.length_b   1.000
_cell.length_c   1.000
_cell.angle_alpha   90.00
_cell.angle_beta   90.00
_cell.angle_gamma   90.00
#
_symmetry.space_group_name_H-M   'P 1'
#
loop_
_entity.id
_entity.type
_entity.pdbx_description
1 polymer ?
#
loop_
_entity_poly.entity_id
_entity_poly.type
_entity_poly.pdbx_seq_one_letter_code
_entity_poly.pdbx_strand_id
1 'polypeptide(L)'
;MTPPNAAVQKKAPIVDKGAAAPTAEAFDMAFQNKPRIGSVVTVTGSHALVMLAEDSADNEREARPQIGAIMSIDAGPTIVLGLVSAMSVPAPSLDMTDSATRIVEVELIGEFTKPTINAPARFRRGVSSYPTLGDGVHVATRDELAALFVVNGSSSVRVGVVKQDAQIPATVSVDEIFSRHCAVLGTTGAGKSCAIALLLRSVLERYPFGHIVVLDPHNEYSRSFDDGAVVFDPTSFTLPYWILTFDELVEVLYPGRVGYEEEIEILADIVPAAKKMNFSGASRAGRLRGADATTFTVDTPTPYRISELLTLIDKSLGGLDGNRNIAPFKRLRNRLYTISQDARYAFMFGGLTIQDNLIELLGDLFRIPVNDKPVSVIELGGLPTEVVQVVVSVISRLAFEFGLWSHGAAPITLVCEDAHRYAPADQNEGFGPTRRSLVRLAKEGRKVGVSLWVATQRPTELDPTILSQCNTIFAMRLANQADQEALRSAVPDASTSLLACLPSLGMGEAIAVGEGVPMPTRIRFDALPRDAVPRSLTASFSDGWSVEIEDDSFIDRIVEQWRAQRMLLPEIE
;
A
#
# COMPACT_ATOMS: atom_id res chain seq x y z
N MET A 1 41.15 -27.76 18.25
CA MET A 1 39.89 -28.14 18.91
C MET A 1 38.85 -27.11 18.50
N THR A 2 38.11 -27.44 17.46
CA THR A 2 37.11 -26.61 16.80
C THR A 2 35.75 -27.19 17.21
N PRO A 3 34.78 -26.40 17.72
CA PRO A 3 33.50 -26.96 18.12
C PRO A 3 32.68 -27.34 16.87
N PRO A 4 31.79 -28.35 16.99
CA PRO A 4 31.09 -28.90 15.84
C PRO A 4 29.92 -28.01 15.39
N ASN A 5 29.76 -27.92 14.07
CA ASN A 5 28.62 -27.33 13.36
C ASN A 5 27.29 -27.88 13.89
N ALA A 6 26.50 -27.03 14.54
CA ALA A 6 25.08 -27.25 14.73
C ALA A 6 24.37 -26.93 13.40
N ALA A 7 24.11 -27.97 12.61
CA ALA A 7 23.24 -27.88 11.45
C ALA A 7 21.83 -27.49 11.94
N VAL A 8 21.44 -26.23 11.70
CA VAL A 8 20.07 -25.77 11.85
C VAL A 8 19.21 -26.54 10.85
N GLN A 9 18.52 -27.58 11.32
CA GLN A 9 17.46 -28.23 10.57
C GLN A 9 16.35 -27.19 10.34
N LYS A 10 16.37 -26.53 9.18
CA LYS A 10 15.22 -25.80 8.67
C LYS A 10 14.07 -26.80 8.54
N LYS A 11 13.13 -26.76 9.49
CA LYS A 11 11.84 -27.47 9.36
C LYS A 11 11.23 -27.02 8.04
N ALA A 12 10.96 -27.98 7.16
CA ALA A 12 10.14 -27.72 5.98
C ALA A 12 8.82 -27.07 6.44
N PRO A 13 8.29 -26.08 5.70
CA PRO A 13 7.00 -25.50 6.03
C PRO A 13 5.99 -26.64 6.08
N ILE A 14 5.20 -26.68 7.14
CA ILE A 14 4.08 -27.60 7.27
C ILE A 14 3.12 -27.23 6.14
N VAL A 15 3.25 -27.93 5.01
CA VAL A 15 2.17 -28.00 4.03
C VAL A 15 1.10 -28.78 4.75
N ASP A 16 0.16 -28.06 5.37
CA ASP A 16 -1.06 -28.67 5.82
C ASP A 16 -1.64 -29.39 4.60
N LYS A 17 -1.73 -30.72 4.67
CA LYS A 17 -2.30 -31.52 3.59
C LYS A 17 -3.75 -31.05 3.49
N GLY A 18 -4.01 -30.15 2.53
CA GLY A 18 -5.32 -29.54 2.34
C GLY A 18 -6.39 -30.62 2.43
N ALA A 19 -7.40 -30.38 3.26
CA ALA A 19 -8.57 -31.22 3.32
C ALA A 19 -9.04 -31.50 1.89
N ALA A 20 -9.12 -32.78 1.51
CA ALA A 20 -9.61 -33.16 0.20
C ALA A 20 -11.00 -32.54 0.01
N ALA A 21 -11.24 -31.90 -1.13
CA ALA A 21 -12.55 -31.32 -1.42
C ALA A 21 -13.64 -32.42 -1.25
N PRO A 22 -14.77 -32.13 -0.57
CA PRO A 22 -15.80 -33.12 -0.29
C PRO A 22 -16.35 -33.74 -1.59
N THR A 23 -16.74 -35.01 -1.55
CA THR A 23 -17.38 -35.69 -2.68
C THR A 23 -18.77 -35.09 -2.96
N ALA A 24 -19.26 -35.25 -4.20
CA ALA A 24 -20.56 -34.73 -4.63
C ALA A 24 -21.71 -35.11 -3.70
N GLU A 25 -21.78 -36.39 -3.33
CA GLU A 25 -22.82 -36.94 -2.45
C GLU A 25 -22.69 -36.43 -1.01
N ALA A 26 -21.47 -36.27 -0.48
CA ALA A 26 -21.25 -35.75 0.87
C ALA A 26 -21.62 -34.26 0.97
N PHE A 27 -21.34 -33.48 -0.08
CA PHE A 27 -21.69 -32.08 -0.16
C PHE A 27 -23.21 -31.87 -0.25
N ASP A 28 -23.91 -32.62 -1.12
CA ASP A 28 -25.37 -32.56 -1.23
C ASP A 28 -26.08 -33.02 0.07
N MET A 29 -25.62 -34.10 0.70
CA MET A 29 -26.15 -34.53 2.01
C MET A 29 -25.91 -33.48 3.11
N ALA A 30 -24.70 -32.91 3.17
CA ALA A 30 -24.39 -31.88 4.16
C ALA A 30 -25.25 -30.62 3.96
N PHE A 31 -25.57 -30.29 2.71
CA PHE A 31 -26.42 -29.15 2.38
C PHE A 31 -27.91 -29.42 2.68
N GLN A 32 -28.44 -30.60 2.33
CA GLN A 32 -29.85 -30.95 2.61
C GLN A 32 -30.15 -31.05 4.10
N ASN A 33 -29.15 -31.37 4.93
CA ASN A 33 -29.29 -31.42 6.39
C ASN A 33 -29.18 -30.05 7.07
N LYS A 34 -29.00 -28.96 6.31
CA LYS A 34 -28.91 -27.62 6.91
C LYS A 34 -30.27 -27.16 7.43
N PRO A 35 -30.32 -26.52 8.60
CA PRO A 35 -31.53 -25.89 9.06
C PRO A 35 -31.92 -24.78 8.07
N ARG A 36 -33.12 -24.90 7.51
CA ARG A 36 -33.70 -23.85 6.66
C ARG A 36 -34.10 -22.68 7.54
N ILE A 37 -33.56 -21.50 7.23
CA ILE A 37 -33.77 -20.27 8.01
C ILE A 37 -34.82 -19.38 7.35
N GLY A 38 -35.06 -19.55 6.05
CA GLY A 38 -36.07 -18.78 5.35
C GLY A 38 -36.29 -19.19 3.90
N SER A 39 -36.99 -18.33 3.18
CA SER A 39 -37.25 -18.47 1.74
C SER A 39 -37.08 -17.15 1.03
N VAL A 40 -36.59 -17.19 -0.21
CA VAL A 40 -36.52 -16.02 -1.09
C VAL A 40 -37.94 -15.56 -1.44
N VAL A 41 -38.24 -14.28 -1.21
CA VAL A 41 -39.54 -13.65 -1.52
C VAL A 41 -39.44 -12.56 -2.58
N THR A 42 -38.24 -12.06 -2.86
CA THR A 42 -38.00 -11.09 -3.94
C THR A 42 -36.58 -11.24 -4.44
N VAL A 43 -36.35 -11.03 -5.73
CA VAL A 43 -35.02 -10.96 -6.34
C VAL A 43 -34.97 -9.75 -7.26
N THR A 44 -34.01 -8.86 -7.04
CA THR A 44 -33.82 -7.60 -7.75
C THR A 44 -32.34 -7.40 -8.08
N GLY A 45 -31.94 -7.77 -9.30
CA GLY A 45 -30.53 -7.66 -9.72
C GLY A 45 -29.60 -8.37 -8.75
N SER A 46 -28.67 -7.65 -8.13
CA SER A 46 -27.72 -8.14 -7.13
C SER A 46 -28.30 -8.39 -5.74
N HIS A 47 -29.60 -8.17 -5.51
CA HIS A 47 -30.22 -8.31 -4.19
C HIS A 47 -31.35 -9.34 -4.18
N ALA A 48 -31.55 -9.98 -3.04
CA ALA A 48 -32.69 -10.83 -2.74
C ALA A 48 -33.26 -10.49 -1.36
N LEU A 49 -34.59 -10.48 -1.23
CA LEU A 49 -35.26 -10.43 0.07
C LEU A 49 -35.57 -11.85 0.52
N VAL A 50 -35.21 -12.14 1.75
CA VAL A 50 -35.43 -13.42 2.41
C VAL A 50 -36.41 -13.19 3.56
N MET A 51 -37.51 -13.92 3.54
CA MET A 51 -38.42 -13.99 4.67
C MET A 51 -37.93 -15.08 5.61
N LEU A 52 -37.64 -14.73 6.87
CA LEU A 52 -37.22 -15.71 7.87
C LEU A 52 -38.41 -16.56 8.31
N ALA A 53 -38.16 -17.84 8.53
CA ALA A 53 -39.13 -18.73 9.15
C ALA A 53 -39.46 -18.26 10.58
N GLU A 54 -40.65 -18.63 11.07
CA GLU A 54 -41.04 -18.38 12.46
C GLU A 54 -40.07 -19.09 13.42
N ASP A 55 -39.77 -18.45 14.56
CA ASP A 55 -38.91 -19.06 15.57
C ASP A 55 -39.58 -20.31 16.14
N SER A 56 -39.02 -21.50 15.88
CA SER A 56 -39.23 -22.64 16.76
C SER A 56 -38.54 -22.35 18.10
N ALA A 57 -39.16 -22.77 19.21
CA ALA A 57 -38.66 -22.51 20.56
C ALA A 57 -37.23 -23.06 20.83
N ASP A 58 -36.72 -23.93 19.96
CA ASP A 58 -35.40 -24.57 20.04
C ASP A 58 -34.29 -23.86 19.23
N ASN A 59 -34.60 -22.78 18.47
CA ASN A 59 -33.57 -22.07 17.73
C ASN A 59 -32.70 -21.22 18.66
N GLU A 60 -31.50 -21.72 18.97
CA GLU A 60 -30.46 -21.02 19.71
C GLU A 60 -30.20 -19.62 19.11
N ARG A 61 -29.93 -18.63 19.96
CA ARG A 61 -29.61 -17.24 19.55
C ARG A 61 -28.46 -17.19 18.51
N GLU A 62 -27.59 -18.19 18.50
CA GLU A 62 -26.46 -18.32 17.56
C GLU A 62 -26.89 -18.64 16.12
N ALA A 63 -28.08 -19.22 15.90
CA ALA A 63 -28.58 -19.54 14.56
C ALA A 63 -29.22 -18.35 13.82
N ARG A 64 -29.34 -17.18 14.49
CA ARG A 64 -29.97 -16.00 13.89
C ARG A 64 -28.97 -15.26 13.00
N PRO A 65 -29.32 -14.98 11.73
CA PRO A 65 -28.45 -14.22 10.84
C PRO A 65 -28.23 -12.81 11.41
N GLN A 66 -26.99 -12.33 11.30
CA GLN A 66 -26.59 -10.95 11.65
C GLN A 66 -26.20 -10.20 10.38
N ILE A 67 -26.14 -8.87 10.44
CA ILE A 67 -25.57 -8.06 9.36
C ILE A 67 -24.15 -8.53 9.05
N GLY A 68 -23.88 -8.80 7.78
CA GLY A 68 -22.63 -9.35 7.27
C GLY A 68 -22.48 -10.87 7.42
N ALA A 69 -23.50 -11.59 7.90
CA ALA A 69 -23.51 -13.05 7.82
C ALA A 69 -23.66 -13.50 6.36
N ILE A 70 -23.10 -14.66 6.04
CA ILE A 70 -23.18 -15.24 4.68
C ILE A 70 -24.25 -16.32 4.68
N MET A 71 -25.23 -16.14 3.81
CA MET A 71 -26.31 -17.07 3.55
C MET A 71 -26.04 -17.87 2.28
N SER A 72 -26.46 -19.12 2.27
CA SER A 72 -26.45 -20.00 1.11
C SER A 72 -27.88 -20.24 0.61
N ILE A 73 -28.11 -19.95 -0.67
CA ILE A 73 -29.39 -20.09 -1.36
C ILE A 73 -29.25 -21.22 -2.38
N ASP A 74 -30.13 -22.22 -2.30
CA ASP A 74 -30.15 -23.29 -3.30
C ASP A 74 -30.86 -22.83 -4.57
N ALA A 75 -30.09 -22.56 -5.62
CA ALA A 75 -30.61 -22.13 -6.92
C ALA A 75 -30.69 -23.29 -7.93
N GLY A 76 -30.65 -24.55 -7.48
CA GLY A 76 -30.69 -25.74 -8.32
C GLY A 76 -29.30 -26.32 -8.59
N PRO A 77 -28.67 -26.08 -9.76
CA PRO A 77 -27.33 -26.61 -10.08
C PRO A 77 -26.20 -25.87 -9.35
N THR A 78 -26.49 -24.71 -8.76
CA THR A 78 -25.53 -23.89 -8.01
C THR A 78 -26.08 -23.54 -6.63
N ILE A 79 -25.16 -23.25 -5.72
CA ILE A 79 -25.47 -22.64 -4.42
C ILE A 79 -25.02 -21.19 -4.50
N VAL A 80 -25.97 -20.28 -4.47
CA VAL A 80 -25.68 -18.84 -4.48
C VAL A 80 -25.37 -18.40 -3.06
N LEU A 81 -24.26 -17.72 -2.89
CA LEU A 81 -23.89 -17.08 -1.63
C LEU A 81 -24.29 -15.62 -1.65
N GLY A 82 -24.88 -15.19 -0.55
CA GLY A 82 -25.25 -13.81 -0.37
C GLY A 82 -24.92 -13.30 1.03
N LEU A 83 -24.57 -12.03 1.11
CA LEU A 83 -24.28 -11.33 2.34
C LEU A 83 -25.54 -10.67 2.89
N VAL A 84 -25.81 -10.82 4.17
CA VAL A 84 -26.86 -10.04 4.83
C VAL A 84 -26.48 -8.56 4.87
N SER A 85 -27.19 -7.74 4.09
CA SER A 85 -26.95 -6.29 3.99
C SER A 85 -27.84 -5.48 4.94
N ALA A 86 -29.09 -5.92 5.14
CA ALA A 86 -30.04 -5.25 6.02
C ALA A 86 -31.03 -6.25 6.66
N MET A 87 -31.63 -5.84 7.76
CA MET A 87 -32.66 -6.62 8.46
C MET A 87 -33.79 -5.69 8.89
N SER A 88 -35.04 -6.09 8.67
CA SER A 88 -36.20 -5.30 9.06
C SER A 88 -37.37 -6.17 9.51
N VAL A 89 -38.23 -5.57 10.34
CA VAL A 89 -39.56 -6.08 10.66
C VAL A 89 -40.52 -5.02 10.13
N PRO A 90 -41.29 -5.31 9.06
CA PRO A 90 -42.32 -4.39 8.59
C PRO A 90 -43.26 -4.06 9.75
N ALA A 91 -43.75 -2.82 9.79
CA ALA A 91 -44.70 -2.42 10.81
C ALA A 91 -45.88 -3.40 10.83
N PRO A 92 -46.28 -3.93 12.00
CA PRO A 92 -47.39 -4.87 12.07
C PRO A 92 -48.63 -4.24 11.47
N SER A 93 -49.40 -5.02 10.70
CA SER A 93 -50.78 -4.67 10.41
C SER A 93 -51.51 -4.45 11.74
N LEU A 94 -52.54 -3.59 11.74
CA LEU A 94 -53.37 -3.33 12.94
C LEU A 94 -54.04 -4.61 13.50
N ASP A 95 -53.98 -5.71 12.75
CA ASP A 95 -54.42 -7.03 13.15
C ASP A 95 -53.36 -7.71 14.04
N MET A 96 -53.59 -7.69 15.34
CA MET A 96 -52.75 -8.22 16.44
C MET A 96 -52.57 -9.76 16.43
N THR A 97 -52.86 -10.44 15.32
CA THR A 97 -52.82 -11.91 15.17
C THR A 97 -51.69 -12.42 14.30
N ASP A 98 -51.01 -11.57 13.53
CA ASP A 98 -49.88 -12.00 12.68
C ASP A 98 -48.58 -12.03 13.48
N SER A 99 -47.83 -13.13 13.34
CA SER A 99 -46.45 -13.18 13.79
C SER A 99 -45.65 -12.11 13.04
N ALA A 100 -44.73 -11.43 13.73
CA ALA A 100 -43.97 -10.36 13.11
C ALA A 100 -43.11 -10.92 11.97
N THR A 101 -43.48 -10.62 10.72
CA THR A 101 -42.70 -11.02 9.54
C THR A 101 -41.31 -10.40 9.60
N ARG A 102 -40.28 -11.22 9.53
CA ARG A 102 -38.89 -10.77 9.56
C ARG A 102 -38.30 -10.89 8.17
N ILE A 103 -37.80 -9.78 7.63
CA ILE A 103 -37.21 -9.71 6.30
C ILE A 103 -35.72 -9.42 6.45
N VAL A 104 -34.93 -10.18 5.70
CA VAL A 104 -33.49 -10.00 5.56
C VAL A 104 -33.20 -9.67 4.11
N GLU A 105 -32.47 -8.58 3.89
CA GLU A 105 -31.95 -8.25 2.58
C GLU A 105 -30.58 -8.91 2.42
N VAL A 106 -30.41 -9.59 1.30
CA VAL A 106 -29.23 -10.37 0.98
C VAL A 106 -28.65 -9.87 -0.34
N GLU A 107 -27.41 -9.43 -0.32
CA GLU A 107 -26.64 -9.03 -1.49
C GLU A 107 -25.91 -10.25 -2.05
N LEU A 108 -26.16 -10.60 -3.31
CA LEU A 108 -25.62 -11.78 -3.97
C LEU A 108 -24.15 -11.54 -4.35
N ILE A 109 -23.24 -12.36 -3.81
CA ILE A 109 -21.79 -12.15 -3.96
C ILE A 109 -21.18 -13.09 -5.01
N GLY A 110 -21.67 -14.33 -5.05
CA GLY A 110 -21.10 -15.37 -5.89
C GLY A 110 -21.83 -16.69 -5.77
N GLU A 111 -21.29 -17.72 -6.40
CA GLU A 111 -21.89 -19.05 -6.38
C GLU A 111 -20.84 -20.16 -6.29
N PHE A 112 -21.24 -21.28 -5.70
CA PHE A 112 -20.58 -22.56 -5.86
C PHE A 112 -21.30 -23.38 -6.92
N THR A 113 -20.57 -23.92 -7.89
CA THR A 113 -21.08 -25.02 -8.69
C THR A 113 -21.14 -26.26 -7.81
N LYS A 114 -22.30 -26.93 -7.73
CA LYS A 114 -22.40 -28.19 -6.98
C LYS A 114 -21.41 -29.21 -7.57
N PRO A 115 -20.68 -29.96 -6.73
CA PRO A 115 -19.72 -30.95 -7.20
C PRO A 115 -20.41 -32.02 -8.06
N THR A 116 -19.72 -32.46 -9.13
CA THR A 116 -20.16 -33.57 -9.98
C THR A 116 -19.13 -34.70 -9.92
N ILE A 117 -19.46 -35.88 -10.47
CA ILE A 117 -18.53 -37.02 -10.56
C ILE A 117 -17.19 -36.63 -11.21
N ASN A 118 -17.21 -35.66 -12.13
CA ASN A 118 -16.05 -35.26 -12.94
C ASN A 118 -15.40 -33.94 -12.51
N ALA A 119 -15.99 -33.18 -11.58
CA ALA A 119 -15.48 -31.88 -11.18
C ALA A 119 -15.83 -31.53 -9.73
N PRO A 120 -14.86 -31.08 -8.90
CA PRO A 120 -15.12 -30.63 -7.54
C PRO A 120 -15.92 -29.32 -7.53
N ALA A 121 -16.48 -28.98 -6.36
CA ALA A 121 -17.11 -27.69 -6.14
C ALA A 121 -16.11 -26.56 -6.41
N ARG A 122 -16.54 -25.54 -7.15
CA ARG A 122 -15.70 -24.37 -7.45
C ARG A 122 -16.49 -23.10 -7.20
N PHE A 123 -15.91 -22.21 -6.40
CA PHE A 123 -16.45 -20.88 -6.23
C PHE A 123 -16.20 -20.03 -7.48
N ARG A 124 -17.19 -19.23 -7.84
CA ARG A 124 -17.06 -18.17 -8.83
C ARG A 124 -17.68 -16.90 -8.27
N ARG A 125 -17.05 -15.77 -8.56
CA ARG A 125 -17.65 -14.46 -8.29
C ARG A 125 -18.76 -14.18 -9.29
N GLY A 126 -19.79 -13.50 -8.81
CA GLY A 126 -21.02 -13.28 -9.56
C GLY A 126 -21.92 -14.53 -9.60
N VAL A 127 -23.16 -14.31 -10.03
CA VAL A 127 -24.21 -15.32 -10.05
C VAL A 127 -24.57 -15.61 -11.50
N SER A 128 -24.49 -16.88 -11.90
CA SER A 128 -24.88 -17.31 -13.26
C SER A 128 -26.36 -17.67 -13.32
N SER A 129 -26.89 -18.25 -12.24
CA SER A 129 -28.30 -18.61 -12.08
C SER A 129 -28.86 -17.89 -10.87
N TYR A 130 -29.68 -16.86 -11.11
CA TYR A 130 -30.31 -16.11 -10.03
C TYR A 130 -31.27 -17.01 -9.23
N PRO A 131 -31.34 -16.83 -7.91
CA PRO A 131 -32.37 -17.48 -7.10
C PRO A 131 -33.78 -17.16 -7.61
N THR A 132 -34.70 -18.08 -7.35
CA THR A 132 -36.12 -17.93 -7.67
C THR A 132 -36.96 -17.82 -6.40
N LEU A 133 -38.20 -17.36 -6.57
CA LEU A 133 -39.12 -17.19 -5.45
C LEU A 133 -39.42 -18.55 -4.81
N GLY A 134 -39.27 -18.62 -3.48
CA GLY A 134 -39.47 -19.84 -2.69
C GLY A 134 -38.20 -20.65 -2.43
N ASP A 135 -37.07 -20.33 -3.08
CA ASP A 135 -35.80 -21.03 -2.86
C ASP A 135 -35.40 -21.00 -1.38
N GLY A 136 -34.87 -22.13 -0.91
CA GLY A 136 -34.50 -22.32 0.48
C GLY A 136 -33.24 -21.56 0.84
N VAL A 137 -33.28 -20.83 1.96
CA VAL A 137 -32.14 -20.06 2.47
C VAL A 137 -31.63 -20.68 3.77
N HIS A 138 -30.32 -20.84 3.86
CA HIS A 138 -29.61 -21.45 4.99
C HIS A 138 -28.42 -20.56 5.37
N VAL A 139 -27.90 -20.70 6.59
CA VAL A 139 -26.59 -20.12 6.96
C VAL A 139 -25.50 -20.92 6.25
N ALA A 140 -24.50 -20.21 5.70
CA ALA A 140 -23.36 -20.87 5.07
C ALA A 140 -22.58 -21.68 6.11
N THR A 141 -22.23 -22.91 5.77
CA THR A 141 -21.50 -23.80 6.70
C THR A 141 -20.02 -23.48 6.70
N ARG A 142 -19.32 -23.91 7.76
CA ARG A 142 -17.87 -23.78 7.86
C ARG A 142 -17.14 -24.36 6.64
N ASP A 143 -17.59 -25.51 6.13
CA ASP A 143 -16.95 -26.16 4.99
C ASP A 143 -17.14 -25.39 3.68
N GLU A 144 -18.31 -24.77 3.47
CA GLU A 144 -18.53 -23.87 2.32
C GLU A 144 -17.68 -22.62 2.44
N LEU A 145 -17.65 -22.01 3.62
CA LEU A 145 -16.87 -20.80 3.86
C LEU A 145 -15.38 -21.12 3.72
N ALA A 146 -14.88 -22.22 4.29
CA ALA A 146 -13.52 -22.68 4.11
C ALA A 146 -13.20 -22.95 2.63
N ALA A 147 -14.12 -23.55 1.88
CA ALA A 147 -13.96 -23.76 0.44
C ALA A 147 -13.80 -22.43 -0.34
N LEU A 148 -14.38 -21.32 0.11
CA LEU A 148 -14.15 -19.99 -0.49
C LEU A 148 -12.68 -19.56 -0.36
N PHE A 149 -12.07 -19.84 0.79
CA PHE A 149 -10.69 -19.46 1.08
C PHE A 149 -9.66 -20.44 0.47
N VAL A 150 -10.07 -21.67 0.15
CA VAL A 150 -9.23 -22.66 -0.56
C VAL A 150 -9.12 -22.36 -2.06
N VAL A 151 -10.11 -21.69 -2.67
CA VAL A 151 -10.20 -21.47 -4.13
C VAL A 151 -9.10 -20.57 -4.70
N ASN A 152 -8.43 -19.74 -3.88
CA ASN A 152 -7.29 -18.92 -4.33
C ASN A 152 -5.95 -19.67 -4.41
N GLY A 153 -5.96 -20.99 -4.27
CA GLY A 153 -4.80 -21.84 -4.59
C GLY A 153 -3.59 -21.65 -3.66
N SER A 154 -2.43 -22.13 -4.12
CA SER A 154 -1.17 -22.16 -3.37
C SER A 154 -0.51 -20.79 -3.13
N SER A 155 -1.12 -19.67 -3.58
CA SER A 155 -0.58 -18.32 -3.40
C SER A 155 -1.40 -17.44 -2.45
N SER A 156 -2.27 -18.03 -1.63
CA SER A 156 -2.96 -17.32 -0.55
C SER A 156 -2.17 -17.30 0.77
N VAL A 157 -2.34 -16.24 1.55
CA VAL A 157 -1.72 -16.06 2.87
C VAL A 157 -2.80 -15.68 3.88
N ARG A 158 -2.76 -16.26 5.08
CA ARG A 158 -3.66 -15.90 6.19
C ARG A 158 -3.19 -14.60 6.83
N VAL A 159 -4.13 -13.68 7.04
CA VAL A 159 -3.87 -12.34 7.61
C VAL A 159 -4.72 -12.05 8.84
N GLY A 160 -5.61 -12.97 9.22
CA GLY A 160 -6.56 -12.75 10.30
C GLY A 160 -7.70 -13.75 10.30
N VAL A 161 -8.85 -13.28 10.78
CA VAL A 161 -10.10 -14.06 10.83
C VAL A 161 -11.29 -13.22 10.37
N VAL A 162 -12.32 -13.88 9.87
CA VAL A 162 -13.62 -13.24 9.61
C VAL A 162 -14.22 -12.79 10.94
N LYS A 163 -14.81 -11.59 11.00
CA LYS A 163 -15.27 -11.02 12.26
C LYS A 163 -16.50 -11.74 12.82
N GLN A 164 -17.39 -12.19 11.94
CA GLN A 164 -18.61 -12.89 12.27
C GLN A 164 -18.33 -14.30 12.83
N ASP A 165 -17.25 -14.94 12.39
CA ASP A 165 -16.82 -16.24 12.86
C ASP A 165 -15.28 -16.33 12.87
N ALA A 166 -14.71 -16.33 14.07
CA ALA A 166 -13.27 -16.37 14.30
C ALA A 166 -12.63 -17.70 13.91
N GLN A 167 -13.41 -18.76 13.64
CA GLN A 167 -12.91 -20.05 13.14
C GLN A 167 -12.59 -20.03 11.65
N ILE A 168 -13.01 -18.98 10.94
CA ILE A 168 -12.81 -18.81 9.50
C ILE A 168 -11.57 -17.93 9.28
N PRO A 169 -10.50 -18.46 8.66
CA PRO A 169 -9.32 -17.67 8.37
C PRO A 169 -9.61 -16.62 7.29
N ALA A 170 -9.23 -15.37 7.55
CA ALA A 170 -9.18 -14.36 6.51
C ALA A 170 -7.88 -14.54 5.72
N THR A 171 -7.99 -14.81 4.42
CA THR A 171 -6.83 -14.99 3.53
C THR A 171 -6.83 -13.99 2.39
N VAL A 172 -5.65 -13.58 1.96
CA VAL A 172 -5.42 -12.70 0.81
C VAL A 172 -4.66 -13.46 -0.28
N SER A 173 -4.99 -13.21 -1.55
CA SER A 173 -4.22 -13.69 -2.69
C SER A 173 -3.02 -12.79 -2.92
N VAL A 174 -1.81 -13.34 -2.81
CA VAL A 174 -0.56 -12.58 -2.98
C VAL A 174 -0.48 -12.00 -4.40
N ASP A 175 -0.74 -12.82 -5.41
CA ASP A 175 -0.65 -12.35 -6.80
C ASP A 175 -1.63 -11.21 -7.09
N GLU A 176 -2.84 -11.25 -6.53
CA GLU A 176 -3.84 -10.20 -6.78
C GLU A 176 -3.55 -8.91 -6.00
N ILE A 177 -3.11 -8.97 -4.74
CA ILE A 177 -2.78 -7.75 -3.97
C ILE A 177 -1.51 -7.05 -4.47
N PHE A 178 -0.55 -7.81 -5.02
CA PHE A 178 0.70 -7.24 -5.55
C PHE A 178 0.59 -6.89 -7.03
N SER A 179 -0.11 -7.64 -7.87
CA SER A 179 -0.17 -7.31 -9.30
C SER A 179 -1.15 -6.17 -9.65
N ARG A 180 -2.08 -5.82 -8.75
CA ARG A 180 -3.17 -4.87 -9.06
C ARG A 180 -3.37 -3.75 -8.05
N HIS A 181 -2.30 -3.39 -7.36
CA HIS A 181 -2.25 -2.30 -6.38
C HIS A 181 -3.17 -2.53 -5.17
N CYS A 182 -2.83 -1.91 -4.05
CA CYS A 182 -3.54 -2.11 -2.80
C CYS A 182 -3.74 -0.78 -2.08
N ALA A 183 -4.90 -0.58 -1.48
CA ALA A 183 -5.17 0.57 -0.62
C ALA A 183 -5.51 0.13 0.81
N VAL A 184 -4.93 0.80 1.80
CA VAL A 184 -5.27 0.66 3.22
C VAL A 184 -5.77 2.00 3.73
N LEU A 185 -7.06 2.07 4.05
CA LEU A 185 -7.75 3.34 4.33
C LEU A 185 -8.29 3.34 5.75
N GLY A 186 -8.14 4.43 6.48
CA GLY A 186 -8.66 4.50 7.85
C GLY A 186 -8.17 5.71 8.65
N THR A 187 -8.96 6.13 9.63
CA THR A 187 -8.61 7.23 10.52
C THR A 187 -7.32 6.95 11.32
N THR A 188 -6.72 8.00 11.88
CA THR A 188 -5.58 7.86 12.80
C THR A 188 -5.95 6.93 13.96
N GLY A 189 -5.07 5.98 14.29
CA GLY A 189 -5.32 4.97 15.33
C GLY A 189 -6.24 3.83 14.93
N ALA A 190 -6.72 3.73 13.68
CA ALA A 190 -7.49 2.57 13.23
C ALA A 190 -6.61 1.29 13.09
N GLY A 191 -5.30 1.47 12.94
CA GLY A 191 -4.31 0.39 12.80
C GLY A 191 -3.76 0.20 11.38
N LYS A 192 -3.72 1.25 10.54
CA LYS A 192 -3.21 1.18 9.14
C LYS A 192 -1.79 0.65 9.07
N SER A 193 -0.86 1.27 9.79
CA SER A 193 0.56 0.88 9.76
C SER A 193 0.73 -0.57 10.24
N CYS A 194 -0.02 -0.96 11.28
CA CYS A 194 -0.06 -2.35 11.76
C CYS A 194 -0.61 -3.32 10.72
N ALA A 195 -1.67 -2.95 9.99
CA ALA A 195 -2.24 -3.77 8.93
C ALA A 195 -1.25 -3.97 7.78
N ILE A 196 -0.55 -2.91 7.35
CA ILE A 196 0.48 -2.99 6.32
C ILE A 196 1.64 -3.87 6.77
N ALA A 197 2.20 -3.63 7.96
CA ALA A 197 3.27 -4.45 8.51
C ALA A 197 2.86 -5.93 8.60
N LEU A 198 1.65 -6.23 9.11
CA LEU A 198 1.13 -7.60 9.16
C LEU A 198 0.98 -8.23 7.78
N LEU A 199 0.38 -7.52 6.83
CA LEU A 199 0.19 -8.00 5.45
C LEU A 199 1.53 -8.36 4.81
N LEU A 200 2.50 -7.45 4.88
CA LEU A 200 3.83 -7.65 4.30
C LEU A 200 4.59 -8.78 5.01
N ARG A 201 4.57 -8.85 6.35
CA ARG A 201 5.21 -9.94 7.10
C ARG A 201 4.62 -11.29 6.76
N SER A 202 3.29 -11.41 6.75
CA SER A 202 2.61 -12.67 6.43
C SER A 202 2.99 -13.18 5.04
N VAL A 203 3.17 -12.25 4.08
CA VAL A 203 3.64 -12.58 2.73
C VAL A 203 5.10 -13.02 2.75
N LEU A 204 5.98 -12.26 3.40
CA LEU A 204 7.42 -12.52 3.45
C LEU A 204 7.79 -13.82 4.19
N GLU A 205 6.97 -14.25 5.16
CA GLU A 205 7.11 -15.57 5.80
C GLU A 205 7.02 -16.72 4.78
N ARG A 206 6.20 -16.55 3.74
CA ARG A 206 6.02 -17.54 2.66
C ARG A 206 6.90 -17.25 1.44
N TYR A 207 7.19 -15.98 1.17
CA TYR A 207 7.91 -15.48 0.01
C TYR A 207 9.09 -14.59 0.45
N PRO A 208 10.17 -15.19 0.99
CA PRO A 208 11.26 -14.43 1.63
C PRO A 208 12.10 -13.59 0.66
N PHE A 209 11.94 -13.80 -0.65
CA PHE A 209 12.66 -13.06 -1.70
C PHE A 209 11.84 -11.91 -2.31
N GLY A 210 10.89 -11.36 -1.56
CA GLY A 210 10.16 -10.15 -1.97
C GLY A 210 11.08 -8.94 -2.10
N HIS A 211 10.67 -7.97 -2.92
CA HIS A 211 11.35 -6.69 -3.10
C HIS A 211 10.38 -5.57 -2.73
N ILE A 212 10.49 -5.06 -1.50
CA ILE A 212 9.55 -4.08 -0.94
C ILE A 212 10.29 -2.81 -0.54
N VAL A 213 9.74 -1.67 -0.93
CA VAL A 213 10.19 -0.33 -0.52
C VAL A 213 9.05 0.33 0.24
N VAL A 214 9.29 0.72 1.49
CA VAL A 214 8.34 1.44 2.34
C VAL A 214 8.80 2.89 2.47
N LEU A 215 7.96 3.83 2.03
CA LEU A 215 8.16 5.25 2.24
C LEU A 215 7.48 5.64 3.56
N ASP A 216 8.28 5.93 4.58
CA ASP A 216 7.85 6.07 5.97
C ASP A 216 7.93 7.54 6.45
N PRO A 217 6.86 8.34 6.31
CA PRO A 217 6.83 9.76 6.73
C PRO A 217 6.94 9.96 8.24
N HIS A 218 6.71 8.91 9.03
CA HIS A 218 6.62 8.99 10.48
C HIS A 218 7.67 8.13 11.18
N ASN A 219 8.59 7.49 10.45
CA ASN A 219 9.65 6.62 10.97
C ASN A 219 9.11 5.52 11.93
N GLU A 220 7.94 4.95 11.61
CA GLU A 220 7.27 3.93 12.43
C GLU A 220 7.79 2.50 12.16
N TYR A 221 8.32 2.21 10.97
CA TYR A 221 8.55 0.84 10.48
C TYR A 221 9.92 0.24 10.79
N SER A 222 10.84 1.01 11.38
CA SER A 222 12.25 0.61 11.60
C SER A 222 12.45 -0.73 12.33
N ARG A 223 11.49 -1.15 13.16
CA ARG A 223 11.51 -2.43 13.89
C ARG A 223 10.49 -3.46 13.37
N SER A 224 9.64 -3.08 12.41
CA SER A 224 8.49 -3.90 12.01
C SER A 224 8.85 -5.18 11.25
N PHE A 225 10.08 -5.33 10.78
CA PHE A 225 10.53 -6.43 9.93
C PHE A 225 11.75 -7.18 10.48
N ASP A 226 12.00 -7.09 11.78
CA ASP A 226 13.13 -7.74 12.47
C ASP A 226 14.46 -7.45 11.74
N ASP A 227 15.30 -8.46 11.49
CA ASP A 227 16.54 -8.33 10.71
C ASP A 227 16.30 -8.27 9.19
N GLY A 228 15.03 -8.39 8.74
CA GLY A 228 14.61 -8.46 7.35
C GLY A 228 14.45 -7.11 6.64
N ALA A 229 14.75 -6.00 7.31
CA ALA A 229 14.75 -4.66 6.72
C ALA A 229 16.13 -4.00 6.71
N VAL A 230 16.36 -3.17 5.70
CA VAL A 230 17.37 -2.12 5.71
C VAL A 230 16.66 -0.78 5.88
N VAL A 231 17.02 -0.04 6.92
CA VAL A 231 16.49 1.28 7.21
C VAL A 231 17.45 2.33 6.65
N PHE A 232 16.91 3.23 5.84
CA PHE A 232 17.59 4.36 5.24
C PHE A 232 17.09 5.63 5.92
N ASP A 233 17.91 6.18 6.79
CA ASP A 233 17.67 7.45 7.46
C ASP A 233 18.32 8.62 6.68
N PRO A 234 18.00 9.89 6.96
CA PRO A 234 18.60 11.04 6.27
C PRO A 234 20.14 11.14 6.31
N THR A 235 20.81 10.39 7.20
CA THR A 235 22.27 10.36 7.34
C THR A 235 22.93 9.15 6.66
N SER A 236 22.21 8.04 6.52
CA SER A 236 22.68 6.81 5.86
C SER A 236 22.22 6.69 4.41
N PHE A 237 21.12 7.36 4.04
CA PHE A 237 20.63 7.42 2.67
C PHE A 237 21.41 8.44 1.86
N THR A 238 21.81 8.08 0.64
CA THR A 238 22.36 9.04 -0.34
C THR A 238 21.58 8.91 -1.63
N LEU A 239 20.94 10.00 -2.05
CA LEU A 239 20.20 10.08 -3.31
C LEU A 239 20.89 11.09 -4.23
N PRO A 240 21.85 10.66 -5.05
CA PRO A 240 22.65 11.60 -5.82
C PRO A 240 21.80 12.49 -6.74
N TYR A 241 22.00 13.81 -6.67
CA TYR A 241 21.22 14.78 -7.45
C TYR A 241 21.31 14.57 -8.97
N TRP A 242 22.34 13.88 -9.46
CA TRP A 242 22.53 13.63 -10.89
C TRP A 242 21.62 12.53 -11.47
N ILE A 243 20.90 11.80 -10.61
CA ILE A 243 19.85 10.84 -10.98
C ILE A 243 18.50 11.55 -11.20
N LEU A 244 18.35 12.75 -10.65
CA LEU A 244 17.13 13.55 -10.82
C LEU A 244 16.91 13.85 -12.31
N THR A 245 15.65 13.76 -12.72
CA THR A 245 15.22 14.40 -13.96
C THR A 245 15.38 15.91 -13.84
N PHE A 246 15.39 16.58 -14.99
CA PHE A 246 15.47 18.03 -15.04
C PHE A 246 14.33 18.68 -14.25
N ASP A 247 13.12 18.14 -14.37
CA ASP A 247 11.93 18.62 -13.67
C ASP A 247 12.05 18.44 -12.14
N GLU A 248 12.56 17.30 -11.67
CA GLU A 248 12.85 17.05 -10.25
C GLU A 248 13.94 17.99 -9.71
N LEU A 249 15.03 18.20 -10.46
CA LEU A 249 16.09 19.13 -10.11
C LEU A 249 15.58 20.58 -10.06
N VAL A 250 14.73 20.94 -11.02
CA VAL A 250 14.09 22.24 -11.14
C VAL A 250 13.24 22.51 -9.91
N GLU A 251 12.48 21.54 -9.42
CA GLU A 251 11.69 21.73 -8.19
C GLU A 251 12.56 21.90 -6.96
N VAL A 252 13.57 21.04 -6.77
CA VAL A 252 14.50 21.15 -5.65
C VAL A 252 15.08 22.55 -5.57
N LEU A 253 15.46 23.09 -6.73
CA LEU A 253 16.06 24.41 -6.81
C LEU A 253 15.03 25.52 -6.61
N TYR A 254 13.82 25.41 -7.15
CA TYR A 254 12.82 26.46 -7.03
C TYR A 254 11.43 25.83 -6.85
N PRO A 255 10.99 25.65 -5.60
CA PRO A 255 9.67 25.12 -5.30
C PRO A 255 8.54 26.08 -5.75
N GLY A 256 7.43 25.54 -6.26
CA GLY A 256 6.19 26.31 -6.53
C GLY A 256 6.30 27.37 -7.63
N ARG A 257 6.97 27.05 -8.73
CA ARG A 257 7.58 28.05 -9.64
C ARG A 257 6.65 29.10 -10.27
N VAL A 258 7.02 30.36 -10.07
CA VAL A 258 6.64 31.53 -10.88
C VAL A 258 7.85 32.46 -11.01
N GLY A 259 8.18 32.93 -12.22
CA GLY A 259 9.16 34.01 -12.45
C GLY A 259 10.64 33.61 -12.49
N TYR A 260 10.97 32.36 -12.83
CA TYR A 260 12.35 31.85 -12.92
C TYR A 260 12.70 31.25 -14.29
N GLU A 261 12.00 31.64 -15.36
CA GLU A 261 12.11 31.03 -16.70
C GLU A 261 13.54 31.16 -17.26
N GLU A 262 14.15 32.34 -17.15
CA GLU A 262 15.52 32.60 -17.62
C GLU A 262 16.54 31.69 -16.90
N GLU A 263 16.42 31.51 -15.58
CA GLU A 263 17.31 30.62 -14.83
C GLU A 263 17.13 29.14 -15.17
N ILE A 264 15.90 28.71 -15.49
CA ILE A 264 15.62 27.33 -15.92
C ILE A 264 16.25 27.09 -17.28
N GLU A 265 16.07 28.01 -18.23
CA GLU A 265 16.65 27.90 -19.58
C GLU A 265 18.17 27.80 -19.51
N ILE A 266 18.81 28.66 -18.71
CA ILE A 266 20.26 28.59 -18.46
C ILE A 266 20.66 27.23 -17.87
N LEU A 267 19.90 26.72 -16.88
CA LEU A 267 20.20 25.43 -16.26
C LEU A 267 20.06 24.27 -17.26
N ALA A 268 19.05 24.32 -18.14
CA ALA A 268 18.81 23.31 -19.18
C ALA A 268 19.98 23.19 -20.15
N ASP A 269 20.64 24.32 -20.48
CA ASP A 269 21.82 24.33 -21.35
C ASP A 269 23.09 23.85 -20.63
N ILE A 270 23.25 24.19 -19.34
CA ILE A 270 24.49 23.94 -18.60
C ILE A 270 24.58 22.50 -18.08
N VAL A 271 23.48 21.86 -17.68
CA VAL A 271 23.50 20.48 -17.14
C VAL A 271 24.09 19.46 -18.14
N PRO A 272 23.67 19.41 -19.42
CA PRO A 272 24.25 18.51 -20.41
C PRO A 272 25.74 18.78 -20.65
N ALA A 273 26.14 20.05 -20.65
CA ALA A 273 27.54 20.44 -20.80
C ALA A 273 28.40 19.97 -19.62
N ALA A 274 27.89 20.07 -18.38
CA ALA A 274 28.57 19.55 -17.19
C ALA A 274 28.71 18.02 -17.23
N LYS A 275 27.67 17.29 -17.61
CA LYS A 275 27.72 15.83 -17.81
C LYS A 275 28.80 15.43 -18.82
N LYS A 276 28.86 16.13 -19.95
CA LYS A 276 29.90 15.92 -20.97
C LYS A 276 31.30 16.22 -20.44
N MET A 277 31.46 17.30 -19.67
CA MET A 277 32.74 17.68 -19.07
C MET A 277 33.26 16.62 -18.10
N ASN A 278 32.40 16.15 -17.18
CA ASN A 278 32.77 15.10 -16.22
C ASN A 278 33.08 13.76 -16.92
N PHE A 279 32.30 13.40 -17.94
CA PHE A 279 32.48 12.15 -18.69
C PHE A 279 33.80 12.14 -19.49
N SER A 280 34.17 13.27 -20.10
CA SER A 280 35.43 13.39 -20.86
C SER A 280 36.68 13.45 -19.97
N GLY A 281 36.55 13.94 -18.73
CA GLY A 281 37.64 13.97 -17.74
C GLY A 281 37.87 12.65 -17.00
N ALA A 282 36.86 11.78 -16.92
CA ALA A 282 37.00 10.47 -16.29
C ALA A 282 37.59 9.44 -17.28
N SER A 283 38.60 8.67 -16.87
CA SER A 283 39.17 7.54 -17.64
C SER A 283 38.21 6.36 -17.87
N ARG A 284 36.89 6.59 -17.78
CA ARG A 284 35.77 5.63 -17.86
C ARG A 284 35.21 5.44 -19.27
N ALA A 285 35.88 5.93 -20.31
CA ALA A 285 35.54 5.73 -21.73
C ALA A 285 35.41 4.25 -22.18
N GLY A 286 35.67 3.27 -21.31
CA GLY A 286 35.61 1.84 -21.61
C GLY A 286 34.25 1.15 -21.44
N ARG A 287 33.27 1.70 -20.69
CA ARG A 287 32.04 0.96 -20.33
C ARG A 287 30.80 1.26 -21.19
N LEU A 288 30.79 2.34 -21.96
CA LEU A 288 29.73 2.67 -22.93
C LEU A 288 30.24 2.46 -24.37
N ARG A 289 30.63 1.22 -24.70
CA ARG A 289 30.94 0.82 -26.08
C ARG A 289 29.70 0.15 -26.68
N GLY A 290 28.80 0.92 -27.29
CA GLY A 290 27.69 0.30 -28.04
C GLY A 290 26.59 1.20 -28.59
N ALA A 291 26.41 2.42 -28.08
CA ALA A 291 25.44 3.38 -28.62
C ALA A 291 26.08 4.76 -28.65
N ASP A 292 25.82 5.54 -29.69
CA ASP A 292 26.38 6.87 -29.96
C ASP A 292 26.59 7.72 -28.69
N ALA A 293 27.81 7.70 -28.15
CA ALA A 293 28.18 8.29 -26.86
C ALA A 293 28.31 9.83 -26.91
N THR A 294 27.52 10.50 -27.75
CA THR A 294 27.71 11.91 -28.12
C THR A 294 26.58 12.84 -27.67
N THR A 295 25.47 12.33 -27.15
CA THR A 295 24.28 13.14 -26.81
C THR A 295 23.85 12.91 -25.37
N PHE A 296 24.49 13.60 -24.43
CA PHE A 296 23.97 13.73 -23.06
C PHE A 296 22.78 14.69 -23.07
N THR A 297 21.66 14.26 -22.51
CA THR A 297 20.48 15.10 -22.28
C THR A 297 20.42 15.57 -20.82
N VAL A 298 19.53 16.53 -20.55
CA VAL A 298 19.26 16.99 -19.17
C VAL A 298 18.82 15.86 -18.24
N ASP A 299 18.18 14.81 -18.77
CA ASP A 299 17.66 13.67 -18.00
C ASP A 299 18.56 12.41 -18.03
N THR A 300 19.68 12.42 -18.76
CA THR A 300 20.59 11.26 -18.77
C THR A 300 21.18 11.04 -17.36
N PRO A 301 21.00 9.89 -16.69
CA PRO A 301 21.39 9.70 -15.28
C PRO A 301 22.89 9.42 -15.15
N THR A 302 23.71 10.40 -15.53
CA THR A 302 25.18 10.33 -15.51
C THR A 302 25.73 11.34 -14.52
N PRO A 303 26.73 10.97 -13.70
CA PRO A 303 27.28 11.88 -12.71
C PRO A 303 27.89 13.14 -13.32
N TYR A 304 27.72 14.28 -12.64
CA TYR A 304 28.35 15.57 -12.93
C TYR A 304 28.48 16.36 -11.64
N ARG A 305 29.42 17.32 -11.54
CA ARG A 305 29.69 18.06 -10.28
C ARG A 305 28.99 19.42 -10.23
N ILE A 306 28.50 19.82 -9.05
CA ILE A 306 28.02 21.19 -8.82
C ILE A 306 29.13 22.21 -9.11
N SER A 307 30.38 21.91 -8.76
CA SER A 307 31.53 22.77 -9.08
C SER A 307 31.71 22.99 -10.60
N GLU A 308 31.38 22.00 -11.43
CA GLU A 308 31.41 22.13 -12.89
C GLU A 308 30.26 23.01 -13.38
N LEU A 309 29.06 22.86 -12.82
CA LEU A 309 27.95 23.79 -13.09
C LEU A 309 28.34 25.23 -12.76
N LEU A 310 28.92 25.46 -11.57
CA LEU A 310 29.36 26.79 -11.14
C LEU A 310 30.43 27.35 -12.09
N THR A 311 31.40 26.52 -12.50
CA THR A 311 32.45 26.92 -13.46
C THR A 311 31.87 27.30 -14.82
N LEU A 312 30.88 26.56 -15.32
CA LEU A 312 30.21 26.84 -16.59
C LEU A 312 29.35 28.10 -16.51
N ILE A 313 28.72 28.36 -15.36
CA ILE A 313 27.99 29.61 -15.09
C ILE A 313 28.97 30.78 -15.06
N ASP A 314 30.11 30.67 -14.35
CA ASP A 314 31.11 31.73 -14.26
C ASP A 314 31.79 32.00 -15.62
N LYS A 315 32.03 30.95 -16.43
CA LYS A 315 32.50 31.12 -17.82
C LYS A 315 31.47 31.84 -18.68
N SER A 316 30.20 31.46 -18.54
CA SER A 316 29.09 32.12 -19.23
C SER A 316 28.93 33.57 -18.78
N LEU A 317 29.27 33.92 -17.54
CA LEU A 317 29.31 35.29 -17.01
C LEU A 317 30.47 36.12 -17.58
N GLY A 318 31.66 35.52 -17.71
CA GLY A 318 32.87 36.19 -18.18
C GLY A 318 32.94 36.41 -19.70
N GLY A 319 32.21 35.63 -20.49
CA GLY A 319 32.13 35.75 -21.95
C GLY A 319 30.99 36.63 -22.48
N LEU A 320 30.28 37.36 -21.62
CA LEU A 320 29.14 38.20 -22.05
C LEU A 320 29.62 39.52 -22.65
N ASP A 321 29.51 39.65 -23.97
CA ASP A 321 29.60 40.94 -24.64
C ASP A 321 28.37 41.81 -24.30
N GLY A 322 28.55 42.77 -23.40
CA GLY A 322 27.85 44.06 -23.25
C GLY A 322 26.31 44.14 -23.09
N ASN A 323 25.51 43.16 -23.53
CA ASN A 323 24.07 43.38 -23.78
C ASN A 323 23.14 42.24 -23.31
N ARG A 324 23.65 41.25 -22.55
CA ARG A 324 22.83 40.19 -21.92
C ARG A 324 22.59 40.48 -20.44
N ASN A 325 21.39 40.18 -19.95
CA ASN A 325 21.05 40.31 -18.53
C ASN A 325 21.88 39.33 -17.69
N ILE A 326 22.75 39.86 -16.83
CA ILE A 326 23.68 39.08 -15.98
C ILE A 326 22.96 38.54 -14.73
N ALA A 327 21.83 39.16 -14.34
CA ALA A 327 21.16 38.87 -13.08
C ALA A 327 20.71 37.39 -12.92
N PRO A 328 20.14 36.71 -13.93
CA PRO A 328 19.69 35.32 -13.82
C PRO A 328 20.84 34.36 -13.53
N PHE A 329 21.99 34.52 -14.21
CA PHE A 329 23.18 33.71 -13.97
C PHE A 329 23.68 33.85 -12.52
N LYS A 330 23.70 35.07 -11.98
CA LYS A 330 24.08 35.32 -10.57
C LYS A 330 23.10 34.68 -9.59
N ARG A 331 21.79 34.79 -9.84
CA ARG A 331 20.75 34.18 -8.99
C ARG A 331 20.83 32.66 -9.01
N LEU A 332 20.95 32.04 -10.20
CA LEU A 332 21.14 30.61 -10.37
C LEU A 332 22.41 30.12 -9.65
N ARG A 333 23.55 30.81 -9.83
CA ARG A 333 24.82 30.46 -9.17
C ARG A 333 24.68 30.45 -7.65
N ASN A 334 24.13 31.52 -7.09
CA ASN A 334 23.95 31.65 -5.65
C ASN A 334 23.02 30.56 -5.11
N ARG A 335 21.94 30.23 -5.84
CA ARG A 335 20.99 29.20 -5.44
C ARG A 335 21.60 27.79 -5.45
N LEU A 336 22.31 27.43 -6.51
CA LEU A 336 23.06 26.15 -6.59
C LEU A 336 24.08 26.04 -5.45
N TYR A 337 24.82 27.12 -5.18
CA TYR A 337 25.78 27.16 -4.08
C TYR A 337 25.07 26.97 -2.74
N THR A 338 24.03 27.75 -2.44
CA THR A 338 23.30 27.68 -1.16
C THR A 338 22.72 26.29 -0.91
N ILE A 339 22.02 25.70 -1.89
CA ILE A 339 21.44 24.35 -1.72
C ILE A 339 22.53 23.30 -1.53
N SER A 340 23.66 23.41 -2.23
CA SER A 340 24.78 22.46 -2.07
C SER A 340 25.42 22.49 -0.67
N GLN A 341 25.26 23.60 0.06
CA GLN A 341 25.80 23.77 1.42
C GLN A 341 24.74 23.56 2.51
N ASP A 342 23.47 23.37 2.15
CA ASP A 342 22.39 23.19 3.11
C ASP A 342 22.39 21.77 3.67
N ALA A 343 22.54 21.64 4.99
CA ALA A 343 22.62 20.36 5.69
C ALA A 343 21.38 19.48 5.44
N ARG A 344 20.21 20.07 5.22
CA ARG A 344 18.95 19.34 4.96
C ARG A 344 18.96 18.64 3.60
N TYR A 345 19.79 19.10 2.67
CA TYR A 345 19.97 18.55 1.34
C TYR A 345 21.29 17.76 1.21
N ALA A 346 22.01 17.54 2.32
CA ALA A 346 23.30 16.85 2.33
C ALA A 346 23.21 15.42 1.79
N PHE A 347 22.10 14.72 1.99
CA PHE A 347 21.90 13.38 1.43
C PHE A 347 21.84 13.38 -0.12
N MET A 348 21.53 14.52 -0.77
CA MET A 348 21.58 14.67 -2.23
C MET A 348 22.88 15.29 -2.73
N PHE A 349 23.37 16.34 -2.06
CA PHE A 349 24.49 17.18 -2.53
C PHE A 349 25.78 17.09 -1.69
N GLY A 350 25.77 16.41 -0.56
CA GLY A 350 26.83 16.43 0.45
C GLY A 350 28.05 15.55 0.18
N GLY A 351 28.04 14.74 -0.88
CA GLY A 351 29.17 13.88 -1.24
C GLY A 351 30.40 14.66 -1.69
N LEU A 352 31.51 14.56 -0.94
CA LEU A 352 32.82 15.16 -1.31
C LEU A 352 33.39 14.57 -2.62
N THR A 353 33.04 13.32 -2.93
CA THR A 353 33.45 12.64 -4.16
C THR A 353 32.21 12.14 -4.90
N ILE A 354 32.05 12.58 -6.15
CA ILE A 354 31.00 12.07 -7.02
C ILE A 354 31.48 10.79 -7.67
N GLN A 355 30.79 9.70 -7.36
CA GLN A 355 30.98 8.39 -7.98
C GLN A 355 29.69 7.98 -8.69
N ASP A 356 29.84 7.09 -9.67
CA ASP A 356 28.68 6.43 -10.28
C ASP A 356 28.35 5.22 -9.42
N ASN A 357 27.36 5.38 -8.56
CA ASN A 357 26.87 4.38 -7.61
C ASN A 357 25.43 3.93 -7.95
N LEU A 358 24.96 4.13 -9.19
CA LEU A 358 23.59 3.80 -9.57
C LEU A 358 23.30 2.30 -9.36
N ILE A 359 24.26 1.43 -9.66
CA ILE A 359 24.13 -0.02 -9.47
C ILE A 359 23.93 -0.37 -7.99
N GLU A 360 24.76 0.22 -7.12
CA GLU A 360 24.71 -0.01 -5.66
C GLU A 360 23.40 0.55 -5.09
N LEU A 361 23.03 1.78 -5.48
CA LEU A 361 21.77 2.40 -5.07
C LEU A 361 20.55 1.56 -5.46
N LEU A 362 20.46 1.11 -6.72
CA LEU A 362 19.32 0.30 -7.17
C LEU A 362 19.30 -1.07 -6.49
N GLY A 363 20.47 -1.69 -6.29
CA GLY A 363 20.59 -2.97 -5.58
C GLY A 363 20.17 -2.85 -4.12
N ASP A 364 20.58 -1.80 -3.43
CA ASP A 364 20.25 -1.54 -2.04
C ASP A 364 18.79 -1.08 -1.87
N LEU A 365 18.29 -0.22 -2.75
CA LEU A 365 16.91 0.29 -2.70
C LEU A 365 15.90 -0.82 -3.00
N PHE A 366 16.11 -1.61 -4.05
CA PHE A 366 15.18 -2.67 -4.46
C PHE A 366 15.52 -4.05 -3.89
N ARG A 367 16.55 -4.15 -3.03
CA ARG A 367 16.97 -5.40 -2.38
C ARG A 367 17.31 -6.49 -3.39
N ILE A 368 18.19 -6.19 -4.35
CA ILE A 368 18.64 -7.10 -5.40
C ILE A 368 20.17 -7.22 -5.34
N PRO A 369 20.73 -8.36 -4.85
CA PRO A 369 20.04 -9.51 -4.26
C PRO A 369 19.44 -9.21 -2.86
N VAL A 370 18.47 -10.03 -2.44
CA VAL A 370 17.72 -9.83 -1.19
C VAL A 370 18.60 -9.92 0.06
N ASN A 371 19.53 -10.88 0.10
CA ASN A 371 20.45 -11.12 1.21
C ASN A 371 19.74 -11.16 2.58
N ASP A 372 18.66 -11.95 2.67
CA ASP A 372 17.80 -12.09 3.86
C ASP A 372 17.12 -10.80 4.34
N LYS A 373 17.20 -9.70 3.57
CA LYS A 373 16.53 -8.43 3.86
C LYS A 373 15.63 -8.00 2.70
N PRO A 374 14.38 -8.49 2.62
CA PRO A 374 13.48 -8.17 1.51
C PRO A 374 12.88 -6.75 1.54
N VAL A 375 13.05 -6.00 2.63
CA VAL A 375 12.42 -4.69 2.81
C VAL A 375 13.46 -3.56 2.90
N SER A 376 13.22 -2.48 2.16
CA SER A 376 13.88 -1.18 2.32
C SER A 376 12.88 -0.22 2.97
N VAL A 377 13.22 0.33 4.13
CA VAL A 377 12.42 1.36 4.81
C VAL A 377 13.12 2.70 4.61
N ILE A 378 12.47 3.64 3.94
CA ILE A 378 12.97 4.99 3.71
C ILE A 378 12.32 5.91 4.74
N GLU A 379 13.08 6.31 5.75
CA GLU A 379 12.64 7.24 6.78
C GLU A 379 12.63 8.66 6.22
N LEU A 380 11.43 9.24 6.13
CA LEU A 380 11.20 10.59 5.60
C LEU A 380 10.90 11.58 6.74
N GLY A 381 10.72 11.08 7.97
CA GLY A 381 10.49 11.90 9.16
C GLY A 381 11.65 12.86 9.41
N GLY A 382 11.32 14.13 9.64
CA GLY A 382 12.29 15.20 9.89
C GLY A 382 12.86 15.88 8.63
N LEU A 383 12.58 15.37 7.43
CA LEU A 383 12.93 16.04 6.18
C LEU A 383 11.94 17.18 5.85
N PRO A 384 12.40 18.26 5.17
CA PRO A 384 11.50 19.27 4.63
C PRO A 384 10.51 18.68 3.61
N THR A 385 9.29 19.20 3.57
CA THR A 385 8.22 18.67 2.69
C THR A 385 8.64 18.63 1.22
N GLU A 386 9.33 19.65 0.73
CA GLU A 386 9.79 19.74 -0.67
C GLU A 386 10.79 18.63 -1.01
N VAL A 387 11.63 18.27 -0.04
CA VAL A 387 12.61 17.18 -0.16
C VAL A 387 11.91 15.83 -0.19
N VAL A 388 10.96 15.62 0.72
CA VAL A 388 10.17 14.38 0.78
C VAL A 388 9.49 14.13 -0.56
N GLN A 389 8.86 15.15 -1.14
CA GLN A 389 8.21 15.05 -2.43
C GLN A 389 9.17 14.56 -3.53
N VAL A 390 10.36 15.13 -3.60
CA VAL A 390 11.36 14.76 -4.61
C VAL A 390 11.86 13.33 -4.40
N VAL A 391 12.12 12.91 -3.16
CA VAL A 391 12.52 11.54 -2.83
C VAL A 391 11.44 10.54 -3.29
N VAL A 392 10.17 10.82 -2.97
CA VAL A 392 9.04 9.97 -3.40
C VAL A 392 8.95 9.93 -4.92
N SER A 393 9.10 11.06 -5.63
CA SER A 393 9.10 11.11 -7.10
C SER A 393 10.19 10.21 -7.69
N VAL A 394 11.42 10.38 -7.21
CA VAL A 394 12.59 9.69 -7.75
C VAL A 394 12.48 8.20 -7.51
N ILE A 395 12.14 7.77 -6.30
CA ILE A 395 11.98 6.33 -5.98
C ILE A 395 10.86 5.72 -6.83
N SER A 396 9.72 6.41 -6.94
CA SER A 396 8.59 5.97 -7.76
C SER A 396 8.98 5.80 -9.24
N ARG A 397 9.68 6.79 -9.78
CA ARG A 397 10.16 6.80 -11.16
C ARG A 397 11.22 5.71 -11.40
N LEU A 398 12.20 5.58 -10.52
CA LEU A 398 13.23 4.55 -10.60
C LEU A 398 12.63 3.15 -10.52
N ALA A 399 11.62 2.93 -9.68
CA ALA A 399 10.92 1.65 -9.60
C ALA A 399 10.24 1.32 -10.93
N PHE A 400 9.53 2.29 -11.52
CA PHE A 400 8.89 2.14 -12.82
C PHE A 400 9.91 1.86 -13.94
N GLU A 401 10.97 2.66 -14.04
CA GLU A 401 12.02 2.51 -15.04
C GLU A 401 12.73 1.16 -14.90
N PHE A 402 13.09 0.77 -13.67
CA PHE A 402 13.68 -0.54 -13.40
C PHE A 402 12.76 -1.68 -13.84
N GLY A 403 11.48 -1.63 -13.50
CA GLY A 403 10.49 -2.61 -13.94
C GLY A 403 10.39 -2.69 -15.47
N LEU A 404 10.41 -1.53 -16.14
CA LEU A 404 10.36 -1.44 -17.60
C LEU A 404 11.59 -2.09 -18.26
N TRP A 405 12.79 -1.71 -17.81
CA TRP A 405 14.06 -2.20 -18.37
C TRP A 405 14.35 -3.66 -18.01
N SER A 406 13.83 -4.14 -16.88
CA SER A 406 13.92 -5.55 -16.48
C SER A 406 12.82 -6.43 -17.08
N HIS A 407 11.89 -5.86 -17.85
CA HIS A 407 10.70 -6.55 -18.36
C HIS A 407 9.88 -7.25 -17.25
N GLY A 408 9.83 -6.64 -16.06
CA GLY A 408 9.13 -7.18 -14.89
C GLY A 408 9.77 -8.43 -14.29
N ALA A 409 11.03 -8.74 -14.61
CA ALA A 409 11.71 -9.94 -14.12
C ALA A 409 11.90 -9.97 -12.59
N ALA A 410 11.93 -8.80 -11.94
CA ALA A 410 11.98 -8.66 -10.49
C ALA A 410 10.86 -7.72 -10.03
N PRO A 411 9.70 -8.28 -9.60
CA PRO A 411 8.58 -7.47 -9.17
C PRO A 411 8.89 -6.65 -7.92
N ILE A 412 8.58 -5.35 -7.95
CA ILE A 412 8.83 -4.42 -6.84
C ILE A 412 7.50 -3.97 -6.25
N THR A 413 7.44 -3.83 -4.93
CA THR A 413 6.33 -3.19 -4.22
C THR A 413 6.77 -1.88 -3.62
N LEU A 414 6.10 -0.79 -3.99
CA LEU A 414 6.27 0.52 -3.37
C LEU A 414 5.07 0.80 -2.45
N VAL A 415 5.35 0.98 -1.16
CA VAL A 415 4.36 1.30 -0.13
C VAL A 415 4.49 2.77 0.23
N CYS A 416 3.41 3.53 0.00
CA CYS A 416 3.32 4.96 0.27
C CYS A 416 2.36 5.21 1.43
N GLU A 417 2.90 5.44 2.63
CA GLU A 417 2.16 5.94 3.80
C GLU A 417 1.79 7.42 3.62
N ASP A 418 0.66 7.86 4.20
CA ASP A 418 0.10 9.20 4.02
C ASP A 418 0.08 9.67 2.54
N ALA A 419 -0.34 8.80 1.62
CA ALA A 419 -0.23 9.01 0.17
C ALA A 419 -0.91 10.30 -0.35
N HIS A 420 -1.93 10.81 0.36
CA HIS A 420 -2.59 12.09 0.06
C HIS A 420 -1.60 13.29 0.07
N ARG A 421 -0.50 13.19 0.82
CA ARG A 421 0.57 14.20 0.82
C ARG A 421 1.30 14.26 -0.51
N TYR A 422 1.47 13.14 -1.19
CA TYR A 422 2.32 13.01 -2.38
C TYR A 422 1.55 13.09 -3.70
N ALA A 423 0.29 12.67 -3.66
CA ALA A 423 -0.61 12.70 -4.80
C ALA A 423 -1.98 13.29 -4.39
N PRO A 424 -2.03 14.60 -4.11
CA PRO A 424 -3.28 15.25 -3.71
C PRO A 424 -4.31 15.25 -4.85
N ALA A 425 -5.59 15.35 -4.48
CA ALA A 425 -6.71 15.43 -5.40
C ALA A 425 -6.73 16.75 -6.19
N ASP A 426 -6.35 17.87 -5.56
CA ASP A 426 -6.16 19.15 -6.24
C ASP A 426 -4.83 19.12 -7.01
N GLN A 427 -4.90 19.41 -8.31
CA GLN A 427 -3.73 19.42 -9.19
C GLN A 427 -2.81 20.63 -8.95
N ASN A 428 -3.29 21.65 -8.26
CA ASN A 428 -2.51 22.82 -7.87
C ASN A 428 -1.80 22.62 -6.52
N GLU A 429 -2.16 21.57 -5.77
CA GLU A 429 -1.51 21.22 -4.52
C GLU A 429 -0.41 20.17 -4.74
N GLY A 430 0.63 20.22 -3.91
CA GLY A 430 1.71 19.25 -3.92
C GLY A 430 2.66 19.35 -5.13
N PHE A 431 3.48 18.31 -5.30
CA PHE A 431 4.52 18.29 -6.32
C PHE A 431 4.05 17.55 -7.58
N GLY A 432 3.88 18.28 -8.68
CA GLY A 432 3.34 17.77 -9.95
C GLY A 432 4.04 16.52 -10.50
N PRO A 433 5.38 16.47 -10.59
CA PRO A 433 6.17 15.27 -10.86
C PRO A 433 5.86 14.07 -9.96
N THR A 434 5.82 14.22 -8.63
CA THR A 434 5.51 13.11 -7.72
C THR A 434 4.14 12.52 -8.00
N ARG A 435 3.13 13.39 -8.09
CA ARG A 435 1.77 12.98 -8.44
C ARG A 435 1.74 12.26 -9.79
N ARG A 436 2.39 12.80 -10.83
CA ARG A 436 2.47 12.16 -12.15
C ARG A 436 3.14 10.79 -12.10
N SER A 437 4.24 10.65 -11.35
CA SER A 437 4.94 9.38 -11.17
C SER A 437 4.06 8.33 -10.47
N LEU A 438 3.37 8.71 -9.39
CA LEU A 438 2.45 7.81 -8.67
C LEU A 438 1.22 7.44 -9.49
N VAL A 439 0.59 8.40 -10.20
CA VAL A 439 -0.54 8.13 -11.11
C VAL A 439 -0.10 7.24 -12.27
N ARG A 440 1.10 7.44 -12.82
CA ARG A 440 1.65 6.56 -13.85
C ARG A 440 1.88 5.14 -13.32
N LEU A 441 2.45 5.00 -12.12
CA LEU A 441 2.58 3.71 -11.45
C LEU A 441 1.21 3.04 -11.29
N ALA A 442 0.19 3.77 -10.85
CA ALA A 442 -1.15 3.23 -10.69
C ALA A 442 -1.79 2.76 -12.02
N LYS A 443 -1.49 3.42 -13.14
CA LYS A 443 -2.05 3.06 -14.47
C LYS A 443 -1.26 1.97 -15.19
N GLU A 444 0.06 1.99 -15.06
CA GLU A 444 0.98 1.23 -15.93
C GLU A 444 1.88 0.27 -15.15
N GLY A 445 1.98 0.41 -13.82
CA GLY A 445 2.89 -0.35 -12.95
C GLY A 445 2.69 -1.86 -13.06
N ARG A 446 1.44 -2.32 -13.16
CA ARG A 446 1.11 -3.74 -13.39
C ARG A 446 1.84 -4.34 -14.59
N LYS A 447 2.01 -3.60 -15.70
CA LYS A 447 2.65 -4.10 -16.93
C LYS A 447 4.15 -4.29 -16.77
N VAL A 448 4.76 -3.53 -15.87
CA VAL A 448 6.21 -3.49 -15.64
C VAL A 448 6.61 -4.23 -14.34
N GLY A 449 5.67 -4.90 -13.69
CA GLY A 449 5.94 -5.64 -12.45
C GLY A 449 6.11 -4.74 -11.22
N VAL A 450 5.55 -3.53 -11.20
CA VAL A 450 5.63 -2.63 -10.06
C VAL A 450 4.26 -2.47 -9.41
N SER A 451 4.16 -2.85 -8.14
CA SER A 451 2.99 -2.66 -7.30
C SER A 451 3.06 -1.36 -6.53
N LEU A 452 1.98 -0.58 -6.54
CA LEU A 452 1.77 0.56 -5.66
C LEU A 452 0.81 0.17 -4.53
N TRP A 453 1.24 0.34 -3.29
CA TRP A 453 0.42 0.22 -2.10
C TRP A 453 0.27 1.61 -1.49
N VAL A 454 -0.97 2.05 -1.24
CA VAL A 454 -1.24 3.38 -0.67
C VAL A 454 -1.93 3.26 0.68
N ALA A 455 -1.46 4.04 1.65
CA ALA A 455 -2.12 4.20 2.93
C ALA A 455 -2.56 5.65 3.10
N THR A 456 -3.82 5.88 3.47
CA THR A 456 -4.28 7.24 3.78
C THR A 456 -5.46 7.25 4.76
N GLN A 457 -5.49 8.30 5.57
CA GLN A 457 -6.55 8.67 6.49
C GLN A 457 -7.60 9.59 5.85
N ARG A 458 -7.28 10.17 4.69
CA ARG A 458 -8.15 11.08 3.93
C ARG A 458 -8.24 10.64 2.47
N PRO A 459 -9.09 9.65 2.16
CA PRO A 459 -9.35 9.22 0.78
C PRO A 459 -9.77 10.36 -0.15
N THR A 460 -10.52 11.35 0.36
CA THR A 460 -10.97 12.51 -0.44
C THR A 460 -9.85 13.45 -0.88
N GLU A 461 -8.74 13.48 -0.14
CA GLU A 461 -7.57 14.29 -0.46
C GLU A 461 -6.59 13.58 -1.39
N LEU A 462 -6.79 12.28 -1.69
CA LEU A 462 -5.94 11.51 -2.60
C LEU A 462 -6.46 11.60 -4.05
N ASP A 463 -5.55 11.59 -5.03
CA ASP A 463 -5.92 11.53 -6.45
C ASP A 463 -6.88 10.35 -6.72
N PRO A 464 -8.09 10.61 -7.26
CA PRO A 464 -9.12 9.57 -7.44
C PRO A 464 -8.69 8.49 -8.44
N THR A 465 -7.74 8.80 -9.33
CA THR A 465 -7.15 7.82 -10.25
C THR A 465 -6.38 6.77 -9.48
N ILE A 466 -5.57 7.16 -8.49
CA ILE A 466 -4.80 6.18 -7.70
C ILE A 466 -5.74 5.25 -6.96
N LEU A 467 -6.75 5.80 -6.30
CA LEU A 467 -7.72 5.02 -5.54
C LEU A 467 -8.53 4.07 -6.44
N SER A 468 -9.01 4.53 -7.60
CA SER A 468 -9.77 3.70 -8.54
C SER A 468 -8.94 2.61 -9.25
N GLN A 469 -7.61 2.75 -9.29
CA GLN A 469 -6.72 1.69 -9.78
C GLN A 469 -6.32 0.67 -8.69
N CYS A 470 -6.63 0.94 -7.42
CA CYS A 470 -6.39 -0.01 -6.33
C CYS A 470 -7.47 -1.09 -6.34
N ASN A 471 -7.12 -2.27 -6.87
CA ASN A 471 -8.10 -3.34 -7.04
C ASN A 471 -8.36 -4.15 -5.77
N THR A 472 -7.55 -3.96 -4.73
CA THR A 472 -7.83 -4.49 -3.39
C THR A 472 -7.79 -3.34 -2.40
N ILE A 473 -8.84 -3.24 -1.57
CA ILE A 473 -8.95 -2.19 -0.56
C ILE A 473 -9.25 -2.81 0.80
N PHE A 474 -8.45 -2.45 1.80
CA PHE A 474 -8.71 -2.71 3.21
C PHE A 474 -9.21 -1.43 3.86
N ALA A 475 -10.53 -1.32 3.98
CA ALA A 475 -11.19 -0.15 4.56
C ALA A 475 -11.39 -0.35 6.07
N MET A 476 -10.56 0.29 6.86
CA MET A 476 -10.66 0.36 8.31
C MET A 476 -11.61 1.48 8.75
N ARG A 477 -11.70 1.75 10.06
CA ARG A 477 -12.62 2.75 10.61
C ARG A 477 -12.47 4.13 9.95
N LEU A 478 -13.53 4.58 9.28
CA LEU A 478 -13.67 5.92 8.69
C LEU A 478 -14.90 6.61 9.27
N ALA A 479 -14.70 7.77 9.91
CA ALA A 479 -15.77 8.52 10.57
C ALA A 479 -16.40 9.59 9.66
N ASN A 480 -15.59 10.24 8.82
CA ASN A 480 -16.03 11.32 7.93
C ASN A 480 -16.93 10.78 6.80
N GLN A 481 -18.08 11.43 6.58
CA GLN A 481 -19.03 11.04 5.54
C GLN A 481 -18.46 11.23 4.13
N ALA A 482 -17.71 12.31 3.88
CA ALA A 482 -17.11 12.55 2.57
C ALA A 482 -16.09 11.47 2.20
N ASP A 483 -15.28 11.02 3.16
CA ASP A 483 -14.31 9.94 2.97
C ASP A 483 -14.98 8.58 2.75
N GLN A 484 -16.09 8.32 3.44
CA GLN A 484 -16.89 7.13 3.17
C GLN A 484 -17.47 7.15 1.76
N GLU A 485 -17.94 8.30 1.27
CA GLU A 485 -18.54 8.43 -0.06
C GLU A 485 -17.51 8.29 -1.18
N ALA A 486 -16.32 8.89 -1.00
CA ALA A 486 -15.21 8.71 -1.92
C ALA A 486 -14.81 7.23 -2.03
N LEU A 487 -14.82 6.50 -0.92
CA LEU A 487 -14.57 5.06 -0.92
C LEU A 487 -15.70 4.27 -1.60
N ARG A 488 -16.97 4.57 -1.33
CA ARG A 488 -18.11 3.92 -2.01
C ARG A 488 -18.03 4.10 -3.53
N SER A 489 -17.62 5.28 -3.98
CA SER A 489 -17.45 5.59 -5.40
C SER A 489 -16.28 4.84 -6.06
N ALA A 490 -15.30 4.38 -5.28
CA ALA A 490 -14.11 3.68 -5.78
C ALA A 490 -14.25 2.15 -5.76
N VAL A 491 -15.24 1.60 -5.05
CA VAL A 491 -15.46 0.16 -4.90
C VAL A 491 -16.63 -0.29 -5.79
N PRO A 492 -16.59 -1.49 -6.42
CA PRO A 492 -17.74 -2.02 -7.15
C PRO A 492 -18.99 -2.17 -6.27
N ASP A 493 -20.17 -1.95 -6.87
CA ASP A 493 -21.47 -1.88 -6.18
C ASP A 493 -21.75 -3.01 -5.18
N ALA A 494 -21.29 -4.24 -5.49
CA ALA A 494 -21.50 -5.47 -4.71
C ALA A 494 -20.88 -5.47 -3.29
N SER A 495 -20.28 -4.35 -2.85
CA SER A 495 -19.64 -4.20 -1.54
C SER A 495 -20.10 -2.94 -0.78
N THR A 496 -20.97 -2.12 -1.37
CA THR A 496 -21.34 -0.81 -0.82
C THR A 496 -22.09 -0.94 0.51
N SER A 497 -22.90 -1.98 0.67
CA SER A 497 -23.65 -2.24 1.90
C SER A 497 -22.74 -2.56 3.09
N LEU A 498 -21.62 -3.26 2.89
CA LEU A 498 -20.64 -3.49 3.95
C LEU A 498 -19.97 -2.20 4.44
N LEU A 499 -19.78 -1.23 3.53
CA LEU A 499 -19.16 0.04 3.85
C LEU A 499 -20.05 0.92 4.75
N ALA A 500 -21.34 0.60 4.93
CA ALA A 500 -22.19 1.26 5.92
C ALA A 500 -21.71 1.05 7.37
N CYS A 501 -20.95 -0.02 7.64
CA CYS A 501 -20.43 -0.33 8.96
C CYS A 501 -19.07 0.33 9.27
N LEU A 502 -18.47 1.10 8.35
CA LEU A 502 -17.15 1.71 8.56
C LEU A 502 -17.01 2.52 9.85
N PRO A 503 -18.00 3.33 10.29
CA PRO A 503 -17.88 4.13 11.51
C PRO A 503 -17.81 3.28 12.79
N SER A 504 -18.36 2.06 12.78
CA SER A 504 -18.49 1.19 13.95
C SER A 504 -17.40 0.11 14.03
N LEU A 505 -16.43 0.11 13.12
CA LEU A 505 -15.31 -0.84 13.15
C LEU A 505 -14.42 -0.63 14.37
N GLY A 506 -13.99 -1.74 14.98
CA GLY A 506 -12.99 -1.74 16.05
C GLY A 506 -11.57 -1.52 15.53
N MET A 507 -10.60 -1.35 16.44
CA MET A 507 -9.18 -1.31 16.07
C MET A 507 -8.75 -2.64 15.48
N GLY A 508 -7.97 -2.60 14.38
CA GLY A 508 -7.52 -3.80 13.67
C GLY A 508 -8.62 -4.52 12.89
N GLU A 509 -9.82 -3.94 12.78
CA GLU A 509 -10.88 -4.43 11.91
C GLU A 509 -10.90 -3.69 10.58
N ALA A 510 -11.22 -4.39 9.50
CA ALA A 510 -11.35 -3.83 8.17
C ALA A 510 -12.48 -4.51 7.40
N ILE A 511 -13.11 -3.75 6.50
CA ILE A 511 -13.85 -4.30 5.37
C ILE A 511 -12.82 -4.52 4.26
N ALA A 512 -12.58 -5.77 3.89
CA ALA A 512 -11.70 -6.12 2.78
C ALA A 512 -12.53 -6.36 1.53
N VAL A 513 -12.19 -5.67 0.43
CA VAL A 513 -12.91 -5.73 -0.85
C VAL A 513 -11.93 -5.81 -2.01
N GLY A 514 -12.41 -6.31 -3.15
CA GLY A 514 -11.64 -6.35 -4.38
C GLY A 514 -11.05 -7.72 -4.73
N GLU A 515 -10.11 -7.75 -5.69
CA GLU A 515 -9.63 -9.02 -6.24
C GLU A 515 -8.71 -9.83 -5.32
N GLY A 516 -8.02 -9.17 -4.40
CA GLY A 516 -7.14 -9.79 -3.41
C GLY A 516 -7.82 -10.62 -2.34
N VAL A 517 -9.14 -10.53 -2.18
CA VAL A 517 -9.92 -11.30 -1.21
C VAL A 517 -10.99 -12.14 -1.89
N PRO A 518 -11.30 -13.36 -1.46
CA PRO A 518 -12.24 -14.23 -2.17
C PRO A 518 -13.63 -13.58 -2.36
N MET A 519 -14.08 -12.85 -1.34
CA MET A 519 -15.32 -12.08 -1.32
C MET A 519 -15.16 -10.85 -0.42
N PRO A 520 -15.98 -9.81 -0.63
CA PRO A 520 -16.15 -8.72 0.33
C PRO A 520 -16.48 -9.26 1.72
N THR A 521 -15.66 -8.93 2.72
CA THR A 521 -15.89 -9.44 4.07
C THR A 521 -15.33 -8.51 5.14
N ARG A 522 -15.92 -8.57 6.34
CA ARG A 522 -15.39 -7.91 7.53
C ARG A 522 -14.38 -8.83 8.20
N ILE A 523 -13.13 -8.39 8.27
CA ILE A 523 -12.04 -9.14 8.86
C ILE A 523 -11.52 -8.43 10.10
N ARG A 524 -10.91 -9.21 10.98
CA ARG A 524 -10.02 -8.73 12.04
C ARG A 524 -8.63 -9.26 11.74
N PHE A 525 -7.68 -8.34 11.59
CA PHE A 525 -6.29 -8.67 11.40
C PHE A 525 -5.73 -9.42 12.62
N ASP A 526 -4.78 -10.32 12.38
CA ASP A 526 -4.01 -10.92 13.46
C ASP A 526 -3.18 -9.85 14.19
N ALA A 527 -2.91 -10.10 15.48
CA ALA A 527 -2.05 -9.21 16.26
C ALA A 527 -0.59 -9.42 15.86
N LEU A 528 0.13 -8.32 15.62
CA LEU A 528 1.58 -8.35 15.48
C LEU A 528 2.25 -8.68 16.82
N PRO A 529 3.37 -9.42 16.80
CA PRO A 529 4.30 -9.47 17.93
C PRO A 529 4.69 -8.05 18.39
N ARG A 530 4.87 -7.85 19.71
CA ARG A 530 5.07 -6.50 20.30
C ARG A 530 6.26 -5.75 19.71
N ASP A 531 7.31 -6.48 19.37
CA ASP A 531 8.54 -6.02 18.74
C ASP A 531 8.36 -5.65 17.25
N ALA A 532 7.37 -6.24 16.58
CA ALA A 532 7.04 -5.97 15.18
C ALA A 532 5.98 -4.87 14.99
N VAL A 533 5.33 -4.40 16.06
CA VAL A 533 4.35 -3.31 15.99
C VAL A 533 5.08 -2.02 15.57
N PRO A 534 4.62 -1.31 14.52
CA PRO A 534 5.17 -0.01 14.15
C PRO A 534 5.18 0.94 15.34
N ARG A 535 6.26 1.70 15.51
CA ARG A 535 6.43 2.58 16.68
C ARG A 535 5.34 3.63 16.69
N SER A 536 4.56 3.67 17.76
CA SER A 536 3.64 4.78 17.97
C SER A 536 4.42 6.00 18.45
N LEU A 537 4.46 7.05 17.63
CA LEU A 537 5.06 8.33 18.02
C LEU A 537 4.14 9.18 18.92
N THR A 538 2.96 8.70 19.31
CA THR A 538 2.10 9.47 20.21
C THR A 538 2.69 9.48 21.62
N ALA A 539 3.24 10.63 22.00
CA ALA A 539 3.72 10.85 23.36
C ALA A 539 2.59 10.66 24.37
N SER A 540 2.84 9.88 25.41
CA SER A 540 1.95 9.78 26.56
C SER A 540 2.09 11.03 27.41
N PHE A 541 1.13 11.95 27.29
CA PHE A 541 1.11 13.15 28.12
C PHE A 541 0.99 12.82 29.60
N SER A 542 0.23 11.78 29.96
CA SER A 542 0.12 11.36 31.36
C SER A 542 1.46 10.89 31.91
N ASP A 543 2.18 10.03 31.19
CA ASP A 543 3.47 9.52 31.68
C ASP A 543 4.53 10.62 31.67
N GLY A 544 4.57 11.41 30.60
CA GLY A 544 5.52 12.52 30.45
C GLY A 544 5.29 13.69 31.42
N TRP A 545 4.05 13.96 31.84
CA TRP A 545 3.75 14.99 32.85
C TRP A 545 3.77 14.46 34.28
N SER A 546 3.83 13.14 34.48
CA SER A 546 3.95 12.52 35.81
C SER A 546 5.38 12.56 36.34
N VAL A 547 6.36 12.84 35.48
CA VAL A 547 7.79 12.85 35.82
C VAL A 547 8.36 14.23 35.49
N GLU A 548 9.00 14.86 36.47
CA GLU A 548 9.74 16.10 36.23
C GLU A 548 11.01 15.79 35.41
N ILE A 549 11.30 16.63 34.42
CA ILE A 549 12.57 16.52 33.68
C ILE A 549 13.64 17.21 34.53
N GLU A 550 14.28 16.44 35.42
CA GLU A 550 15.31 16.93 36.36
C GLU A 550 16.65 17.28 35.70
N ASP A 551 16.80 16.99 34.40
CA ASP A 551 18.03 17.24 33.66
C ASP A 551 18.07 18.67 33.11
N ASP A 552 18.77 19.56 33.82
CA ASP A 552 18.97 20.96 33.43
C ASP A 552 19.61 21.13 32.03
N SER A 553 20.32 20.12 31.53
CA SER A 553 20.94 20.14 30.20
C SER A 553 20.04 19.57 29.09
N PHE A 554 18.82 19.12 29.42
CA PHE A 554 17.87 18.58 28.46
C PHE A 554 17.53 19.57 27.36
N ILE A 555 17.22 20.82 27.74
CA ILE A 555 16.92 21.89 26.78
C ILE A 555 18.16 22.23 25.95
N ASP A 556 19.35 22.28 26.57
CA ASP A 556 20.60 22.56 25.86
C ASP A 556 20.86 21.53 24.76
N ARG A 557 20.67 20.23 25.05
CA ARG A 557 20.80 19.17 24.03
C ARG A 557 19.78 19.30 22.91
N ILE A 558 18.52 19.63 23.22
CA ILE A 558 17.50 19.86 22.17
C ILE A 558 17.87 21.06 21.32
N VAL A 559 18.35 22.16 21.92
CA VAL A 559 18.77 23.36 21.20
C VAL A 559 20.01 23.07 20.34
N GLU A 560 20.95 22.28 20.82
CA GLU A 560 22.10 21.82 20.03
C GLU A 560 21.66 20.99 18.83
N GLN A 561 20.76 20.03 19.02
CA GLN A 561 20.18 19.23 17.93
C GLN A 561 19.42 20.10 16.92
N TRP A 562 18.63 21.05 17.41
CA TRP A 562 17.88 21.99 16.56
C TRP A 562 18.83 22.88 15.75
N ARG A 563 19.88 23.42 16.37
CA ARG A 563 20.91 24.23 15.67
C ARG A 563 21.71 23.40 14.67
N ALA A 564 22.03 22.15 15.02
CA ALA A 564 22.70 21.21 14.14
C ALA A 564 21.78 20.70 13.01
N GLN A 565 20.47 20.97 13.06
CA GLN A 565 19.46 20.41 12.16
C GLN A 565 19.57 18.88 12.06
N ARG A 566 19.88 18.23 13.19
CA ARG A 566 20.09 16.79 13.28
C ARG A 566 19.27 16.26 14.46
N MET A 567 18.24 15.48 14.16
CA MET A 567 17.57 14.67 15.18
C MET A 567 18.52 13.54 15.58
N LEU A 568 19.03 13.57 16.81
CA LEU A 568 19.64 12.39 17.41
C LEU A 568 18.48 11.63 18.06
N LEU A 569 18.12 10.48 17.49
CA LEU A 569 17.20 9.58 18.17
C LEU A 569 17.84 9.18 19.51
N PRO A 570 17.11 9.27 20.64
CA PRO A 570 17.65 8.78 21.89
C PRO A 570 17.96 7.29 21.75
N GLU A 571 19.17 6.90 22.13
CA GLU A 571 19.46 5.49 22.43
C GLU A 571 18.62 5.14 23.65
N ILE A 572 17.55 4.39 23.41
CA ILE A 572 16.73 3.83 24.49
C ILE A 572 17.36 2.47 24.82
N GLU A 573 18.02 2.38 25.98
CA GLU A 573 18.37 1.10 26.62
C GLU A 573 17.11 0.29 26.97
#